data_AF-A0A523XW10-F1
#
_entry.id   AF-A0A523XW10-F1
#
_cell.length_a   1.000
_cell.length_b   1.000
_cell.length_c   1.000
_cell.angle_alpha   90.00
_cell.angle_beta   90.00
_cell.angle_gamma   90.00
#
_symmetry.space_group_name_H-M   'P 1'
#
loop_
_entity.id
_entity.type
_entity.pdbx_description
1 polymer ?
#
loop_
_entity_poly.entity_id
_entity_poly.type
_entity_poly.pdbx_seq_one_letter_code
_entity_poly.pdbx_strand_id
1 'polypeptide(L)'
;MSDERARNRLRLVPIVLYSVGMGYVEAAVVVYLRRIYYPEGFKLTLAPIELHILRMEIGREVATLVMIVGVSLLAYENRLKKMGAFLLIFGIWDIFYYVFLKALLNWPASFMTMDVLFLIPVPWIFPVVLPISVSTLMVGFGLWLILRK
;
A
#
# COMPACT_ATOMS: atom_id res chain seq x y z
N MET A 1 -0.99 0.78 -33.25
CA MET A 1 0.02 0.10 -32.40
C MET A 1 0.97 1.06 -31.67
N SER A 2 1.58 2.06 -32.32
CA SER A 2 2.37 3.10 -31.60
C SER A 2 1.51 3.91 -30.62
N ASP A 3 0.30 4.23 -31.05
CA ASP A 3 -0.64 5.08 -30.31
C ASP A 3 -1.18 4.43 -29.03
N GLU A 4 -1.40 3.11 -29.03
CA GLU A 4 -1.81 2.37 -27.84
C GLU A 4 -0.68 2.31 -26.80
N ARG A 5 0.56 2.11 -27.22
CA ARG A 5 1.73 2.13 -26.32
C ARG A 5 1.94 3.49 -25.69
N ALA A 6 1.85 4.56 -26.48
CA ALA A 6 1.94 5.92 -25.96
C ALA A 6 0.84 6.19 -24.92
N ARG A 7 -0.41 5.81 -25.23
CA ARG A 7 -1.55 5.91 -24.32
C ARG A 7 -1.35 5.11 -23.04
N ASN A 8 -0.80 3.90 -23.12
CA ASN A 8 -0.56 3.08 -21.93
C ASN A 8 0.51 3.69 -21.01
N ARG A 9 1.55 4.29 -21.58
CA ARG A 9 2.58 5.03 -20.83
C ARG A 9 2.03 6.27 -20.17
N LEU A 10 1.17 7.02 -20.87
CA LEU A 10 0.52 8.21 -20.31
C LEU A 10 -0.34 7.86 -19.08
N ARG A 11 -0.94 6.68 -19.03
CA ARG A 11 -1.72 6.20 -17.88
C ARG A 11 -0.87 5.83 -16.66
N LEU A 12 0.45 5.62 -16.80
CA LEU A 12 1.32 5.31 -15.66
C LEU A 12 1.43 6.50 -14.70
N VAL A 13 1.49 7.73 -15.22
CA VAL A 13 1.62 8.94 -14.40
C VAL A 13 0.48 9.09 -13.39
N PRO A 14 -0.82 9.09 -13.78
CA PRO A 14 -1.90 9.20 -12.81
C PRO A 14 -1.97 7.99 -11.87
N ILE A 15 -1.60 6.78 -12.33
CA ILE A 15 -1.53 5.59 -11.47
C ILE A 15 -0.49 5.79 -10.35
N VAL A 16 0.70 6.26 -10.70
CA VAL A 16 1.77 6.53 -9.72
C VAL A 16 1.34 7.64 -8.76
N LEU A 17 0.83 8.77 -9.27
CA LEU A 17 0.37 9.88 -8.44
C LEU A 17 -0.73 9.46 -7.46
N TYR A 18 -1.71 8.69 -7.94
CA TYR A 18 -2.76 8.12 -7.10
C TYR A 18 -2.18 7.23 -6.00
N SER A 19 -1.28 6.31 -6.36
CA SER A 19 -0.73 5.32 -5.42
C SER A 19 0.11 5.97 -4.32
N VAL A 20 0.93 6.98 -4.70
CA VAL A 20 1.72 7.77 -3.75
C VAL A 20 0.80 8.58 -2.84
N GLY A 21 -0.18 9.29 -3.39
CA GLY A 21 -1.14 10.06 -2.59
C GLY A 21 -1.94 9.19 -1.62
N MET A 22 -2.40 8.03 -2.09
CA MET A 22 -3.10 7.04 -1.27
C MET A 22 -2.21 6.52 -0.13
N GLY A 23 -0.93 6.23 -0.41
CA GLY A 23 0.03 5.80 0.62
C GLY A 23 0.24 6.86 1.71
N TYR A 24 0.21 8.14 1.35
CA TYR A 24 0.29 9.24 2.33
C TYR A 24 -0.95 9.28 3.23
N VAL A 25 -2.14 9.17 2.65
CA VAL A 25 -3.40 9.15 3.41
C VAL A 25 -3.39 8.02 4.44
N GLU A 26 -2.94 6.83 4.03
CA GLU A 26 -2.85 5.68 4.92
C GLU A 26 -1.84 5.90 6.05
N ALA A 27 -0.65 6.40 5.72
CA ALA A 27 0.38 6.73 6.70
C ALA A 27 -0.11 7.79 7.70
N ALA A 28 -0.83 8.81 7.23
CA ALA A 28 -1.39 9.85 8.08
C ALA A 28 -2.42 9.29 9.08
N VAL A 29 -3.29 8.38 8.65
CA VAL A 29 -4.23 7.69 9.56
C VAL A 29 -3.47 6.91 10.63
N VAL A 30 -2.44 6.15 10.25
CA VAL A 30 -1.61 5.39 11.21
C VAL A 30 -0.86 6.31 12.16
N VAL A 31 -0.36 7.46 11.70
CA VAL A 31 0.26 8.49 12.55
C VAL A 31 -0.71 8.99 13.60
N TYR A 32 -1.94 9.34 13.20
CA TYR A 32 -2.96 9.79 14.14
C TYR A 32 -3.37 8.71 15.13
N LEU A 33 -3.57 7.47 14.67
CA LEU A 33 -3.86 6.34 15.55
C LEU A 33 -2.75 6.11 16.57
N ARG A 34 -1.49 6.13 16.14
CA ARG A 34 -0.34 5.98 17.05
C ARG A 34 -0.28 7.12 18.06
N ARG A 35 -0.61 8.35 17.64
CA ARG A 35 -0.61 9.50 18.55
C ARG A 35 -1.70 9.41 19.62
N ILE A 36 -2.88 8.90 19.26
CA ILE A 36 -4.03 8.78 20.17
C ILE A 36 -3.83 7.60 21.13
N TYR A 37 -3.45 6.43 20.62
CA TYR A 37 -3.45 5.17 21.40
C TYR A 37 -2.09 4.79 22.01
N TYR A 38 -1.00 5.36 21.48
CA TYR A 38 0.36 5.09 21.97
C TYR A 38 1.10 6.38 22.30
N PRO A 39 0.57 7.23 23.21
CA PRO A 39 1.16 8.54 23.51
C PRO A 39 2.59 8.45 24.06
N GLU A 40 2.93 7.36 24.76
CA GLU A 40 4.25 7.07 25.33
C GLU A 40 5.22 6.36 24.36
N GLY A 41 4.83 6.23 23.09
CA GLY A 41 5.59 5.56 22.04
C GLY A 41 5.01 4.20 21.64
N PHE A 42 5.05 3.94 20.34
CA PHE A 42 4.54 2.69 19.77
C PHE A 42 5.40 1.51 20.20
N LYS A 43 4.82 0.61 20.98
CA LYS A 43 5.35 -0.73 21.22
C LYS A 43 4.39 -1.69 20.53
N LEU A 44 4.93 -2.72 19.85
CA LEU A 44 4.16 -3.86 19.34
C LEU A 44 3.59 -4.73 20.48
N THR A 45 3.35 -4.13 21.65
CA THR A 45 2.53 -4.72 22.69
C THR A 45 1.12 -4.55 22.17
N LEU A 46 0.42 -5.66 21.95
CA LEU A 46 -1.03 -5.70 21.76
C LEU A 46 -1.69 -5.23 23.06
N ALA A 47 -1.50 -3.95 23.43
CA ALA A 47 -2.38 -3.29 24.36
C ALA A 47 -3.81 -3.58 23.88
N PRO A 48 -4.76 -3.88 24.78
CA PRO A 48 -6.10 -4.29 24.38
C PRO A 48 -6.71 -3.19 23.50
N ILE A 49 -6.61 -3.37 22.18
CA ILE A 49 -7.22 -2.48 21.20
C ILE A 49 -8.71 -2.64 21.43
N GLU A 50 -9.40 -1.55 21.72
CA GLU A 50 -10.84 -1.60 21.87
C GLU A 50 -11.47 -2.18 20.61
N LEU A 51 -12.41 -3.11 20.78
CA LEU A 51 -13.00 -3.86 19.66
C LEU A 51 -13.56 -2.95 18.57
N HIS A 52 -14.03 -1.76 18.94
CA HIS A 52 -14.54 -0.77 17.99
C HIS A 52 -13.44 -0.22 17.07
N ILE A 53 -12.22 0.01 17.59
CA ILE A 53 -11.04 0.45 16.82
C ILE A 53 -10.58 -0.65 15.88
N LEU A 54 -10.52 -1.89 16.37
CA LEU A 54 -10.13 -3.03 15.55
C LEU A 54 -11.05 -3.18 14.33
N ARG A 55 -12.37 -3.02 14.52
CA ARG A 55 -13.34 -3.05 13.42
C ARG A 55 -13.15 -1.90 12.42
N MET A 56 -12.80 -0.70 12.90
CA MET A 56 -12.48 0.43 12.03
C MET A 56 -11.22 0.16 11.21
N GLU A 57 -10.18 -0.43 11.81
CA GLU A 57 -8.95 -0.79 11.08
C GLU A 57 -9.20 -1.88 10.03
N ILE A 58 -10.00 -2.90 10.35
CA ILE A 58 -10.43 -3.89 9.36
C ILE A 58 -11.22 -3.21 8.23
N GLY A 59 -12.14 -2.30 8.56
CA GLY A 59 -12.91 -1.55 7.57
C GLY A 59 -12.02 -0.69 6.67
N ARG A 60 -11.00 -0.05 7.24
CA ARG A 60 -10.00 0.74 6.52
C ARG A 60 -9.19 -0.12 5.56
N GLU A 61 -8.70 -1.27 5.99
CA GLU A 61 -7.98 -2.22 5.13
C GLU A 61 -8.83 -2.75 3.98
N VAL A 62 -10.11 -3.07 4.24
CA VAL A 62 -11.06 -3.43 3.19
C VAL A 62 -11.24 -2.28 2.20
N ALA A 63 -11.38 -1.04 2.69
CA ALA A 63 -11.51 0.14 1.84
C ALA A 63 -10.26 0.35 0.96
N THR A 64 -9.06 0.18 1.53
CA THR A 64 -7.79 0.22 0.79
C THR A 64 -7.79 -0.79 -0.35
N LEU A 65 -8.19 -2.05 -0.10
CA LEU A 65 -8.27 -3.07 -1.16
C LEU A 65 -9.32 -2.72 -2.23
N VAL A 66 -10.50 -2.23 -1.84
CA VAL A 66 -11.55 -1.79 -2.78
C VAL A 66 -11.05 -0.65 -3.66
N MET A 67 -10.35 0.32 -3.09
CA MET A 67 -9.75 1.44 -3.79
C MET A 67 -8.71 0.98 -4.81
N ILE A 68 -7.78 0.10 -4.40
CA ILE A 68 -6.77 -0.48 -5.30
C ILE A 68 -7.46 -1.20 -6.46
N VAL A 69 -8.35 -2.15 -6.17
CA VAL A 69 -9.05 -2.95 -7.19
C VAL A 69 -9.87 -2.06 -8.12
N GLY A 70 -10.62 -1.09 -7.57
CA GLY A 70 -11.45 -0.16 -8.34
C GLY A 70 -10.64 0.60 -9.39
N VAL A 71 -9.55 1.26 -8.99
CA VAL A 71 -8.71 2.00 -9.94
C VAL A 71 -8.01 1.07 -10.93
N SER A 72 -7.58 -0.11 -10.49
CA SER A 72 -6.94 -1.12 -11.35
C SER A 72 -7.86 -1.58 -12.49
N LEU A 73 -9.14 -1.79 -12.20
CA LEU A 73 -10.13 -2.25 -13.16
C LEU A 73 -10.49 -1.16 -14.20
N LEU A 74 -10.39 0.12 -13.81
CA LEU A 74 -10.64 1.27 -14.67
C LEU A 74 -9.40 1.70 -15.49
N ALA A 75 -8.20 1.29 -15.07
CA ALA A 75 -6.95 1.75 -15.65
C ALA A 75 -6.72 1.30 -17.11
N TYR A 76 -7.16 0.11 -17.50
CA TYR A 76 -6.91 -0.47 -18.83
C TYR A 76 -8.06 -1.37 -19.27
N GLU A 77 -8.24 -1.61 -20.57
CA GLU A 77 -9.26 -2.58 -21.05
C GLU A 77 -8.79 -4.03 -20.93
N ASN A 78 -7.51 -4.26 -21.23
CA ASN A 78 -6.92 -5.60 -21.25
C ASN A 78 -6.73 -6.15 -19.82
N ARG A 79 -7.21 -7.38 -19.58
CA ARG A 79 -7.15 -8.05 -18.26
C ARG A 79 -5.74 -8.14 -17.66
N LEU A 80 -4.73 -8.36 -18.49
CA LEU A 80 -3.34 -8.47 -18.03
C LEU A 80 -2.76 -7.10 -17.66
N LYS A 81 -3.16 -6.05 -18.38
CA LYS A 81 -2.81 -4.66 -18.03
C LYS A 81 -3.56 -4.18 -16.77
N LYS A 82 -4.81 -4.63 -16.57
CA LYS A 82 -5.56 -4.43 -15.31
C LYS A 82 -4.84 -5.09 -14.12
N MET A 83 -4.39 -6.34 -14.28
CA MET A 83 -3.56 -7.01 -13.29
C MET A 83 -2.23 -6.27 -13.07
N GLY A 84 -1.59 -5.80 -14.13
CA GLY A 84 -0.38 -4.99 -14.03
C GLY A 84 -0.60 -3.69 -13.25
N ALA A 85 -1.74 -3.02 -13.48
CA ALA A 85 -2.13 -1.82 -12.73
C ALA A 85 -2.38 -2.14 -11.25
N PHE A 86 -3.05 -3.25 -10.94
CA PHE A 86 -3.24 -3.72 -9.57
C PHE A 86 -1.92 -3.89 -8.83
N LEU A 87 -0.98 -4.63 -9.44
CA LEU A 87 0.33 -4.87 -8.84
C LEU A 87 1.13 -3.58 -8.67
N LEU A 88 1.05 -2.69 -9.66
CA LEU A 88 1.74 -1.41 -9.63
C LEU A 88 1.18 -0.50 -8.53
N ILE A 89 -0.14 -0.40 -8.43
CA ILE A 89 -0.80 0.43 -7.41
C ILE A 89 -0.47 -0.11 -6.02
N PHE A 90 -0.68 -1.41 -5.80
CA PHE A 90 -0.43 -2.05 -4.50
C PHE A 90 1.03 -1.88 -4.08
N GLY A 91 1.98 -2.17 -4.97
CA GLY A 91 3.40 -2.10 -4.63
C GLY A 91 3.88 -0.67 -4.37
N ILE A 92 3.43 0.32 -5.15
CA ILE A 92 3.80 1.72 -4.91
C ILE A 92 3.17 2.24 -3.62
N TRP A 93 1.88 1.97 -3.40
CA TRP A 93 1.17 2.38 -2.19
C TRP A 93 1.90 1.86 -0.93
N ASP A 94 2.24 0.57 -0.90
CA ASP A 94 2.89 -0.07 0.25
C ASP A 94 4.31 0.48 0.51
N ILE A 95 5.11 0.66 -0.55
CA ILE A 95 6.45 1.26 -0.41
C ILE A 95 6.34 2.69 0.13
N PHE A 96 5.45 3.51 -0.46
CA PHE A 96 5.33 4.90 -0.06
C PHE A 96 4.69 5.07 1.32
N TYR A 97 3.81 4.17 1.75
CA TYR A 97 3.34 4.09 3.13
C TYR A 97 4.55 4.07 4.10
N TYR A 98 5.53 3.18 3.88
CA TYR A 98 6.74 3.14 4.70
C TYR A 98 7.64 4.37 4.56
N VAL A 99 7.76 4.94 3.36
CA VAL A 99 8.51 6.20 3.16
C VAL A 99 7.90 7.32 4.00
N PHE A 100 6.58 7.45 4.01
CA PHE A 100 5.90 8.48 4.78
C PHE A 100 5.94 8.21 6.29
N LEU A 101 5.78 6.95 6.72
CA LEU A 101 6.01 6.61 8.13
C LEU A 101 7.43 6.96 8.57
N LYS A 102 8.43 6.75 7.70
CA LYS A 102 9.81 7.10 8.01
C LYS A 102 9.99 8.61 8.11
N ALA A 103 9.37 9.37 7.22
CA ALA A 103 9.42 10.83 7.26
C ALA A 103 8.68 11.43 8.47
N LEU A 104 7.52 10.90 8.84
CA LEU A 104 6.62 11.48 9.84
C LEU A 104 6.89 10.99 11.27
N LEU A 105 7.34 9.74 11.43
CA LEU A 105 7.53 9.09 12.73
C LEU A 105 8.93 8.55 12.95
N ASN A 106 9.84 8.68 11.97
CA ASN A 106 11.13 7.98 11.96
C ASN A 106 10.99 6.44 12.12
N TRP A 107 9.85 5.89 11.71
CA TRP A 107 9.54 4.46 11.75
C TRP A 107 9.61 3.87 10.34
N PRO A 108 10.20 2.69 10.10
CA PRO A 108 10.75 1.77 11.09
C PRO A 108 12.16 2.20 11.52
N ALA A 109 12.59 1.69 12.68
CA ALA A 109 13.97 1.88 13.13
C ALA A 109 14.97 1.14 12.22
N SER A 110 14.58 -0.02 11.71
CA SER A 110 15.35 -0.83 10.76
C SER A 110 14.43 -1.68 9.88
N PHE A 111 14.96 -2.22 8.77
CA PHE A 111 14.20 -3.15 7.92
C PHE A 111 13.76 -4.45 8.62
N MET A 112 14.38 -4.79 9.76
CA MET A 112 14.01 -5.95 10.58
C MET A 112 12.98 -5.63 11.68
N THR A 113 12.49 -4.39 11.73
CA THR A 113 11.42 -4.01 12.66
C THR A 113 10.16 -4.79 12.28
N MET A 114 9.57 -5.48 13.26
CA MET A 114 8.29 -6.18 13.07
C MET A 114 7.15 -5.16 12.93
N ASP A 115 6.26 -5.43 11.98
CA ASP A 115 5.07 -4.63 11.75
C ASP A 115 3.84 -5.50 11.53
N VAL A 116 2.67 -4.89 11.70
CA VAL A 116 1.39 -5.47 11.30
C VAL A 116 1.10 -4.99 9.88
N LEU A 117 1.27 -5.88 8.91
CA LEU A 117 1.14 -5.55 7.49
C LEU A 117 -0.32 -5.39 7.08
N PHE A 118 -1.16 -6.33 7.54
CA PHE A 118 -2.59 -6.41 7.27
C PHE A 118 -3.23 -7.24 8.39
N LEU A 119 -4.47 -6.92 8.77
CA LEU A 119 -5.29 -7.66 9.74
C LEU A 119 -6.19 -8.70 9.06
N ILE A 120 -6.55 -8.49 7.79
CA ILE A 120 -7.39 -9.42 7.02
C ILE A 120 -6.57 -10.41 6.16
N PRO A 121 -7.01 -11.68 6.01
CA PRO A 121 -8.10 -12.34 6.73
C PRO A 121 -7.74 -12.73 8.17
N VAL A 122 -6.44 -12.76 8.48
CA VAL A 122 -5.84 -12.94 9.80
C VAL A 122 -4.64 -11.99 9.92
N PRO A 123 -4.17 -11.61 11.12
CA PRO A 123 -3.04 -10.68 11.24
C PRO A 123 -1.74 -11.20 10.63
N TRP A 124 -1.16 -10.42 9.73
CA TRP A 124 0.13 -10.64 9.09
C TRP A 124 1.18 -9.82 9.81
N ILE A 125 1.98 -10.49 10.65
CA ILE A 125 3.03 -9.81 11.44
C ILE A 125 4.39 -10.29 10.95
N PHE A 126 5.14 -9.39 10.32
CA PHE A 126 6.42 -9.71 9.67
C PHE A 126 7.38 -8.51 9.71
N PRO A 127 8.70 -8.73 9.51
CA PRO A 127 9.63 -7.63 9.39
C PRO A 127 9.38 -6.82 8.12
N VAL A 128 9.57 -5.50 8.18
CA VAL A 128 9.32 -4.54 7.07
C VAL A 128 10.07 -4.88 5.79
N VAL A 129 11.20 -5.58 5.86
CA VAL A 129 11.90 -6.06 4.67
C VAL A 129 11.00 -6.92 3.76
N LEU A 130 10.09 -7.70 4.33
CA LEU A 130 9.22 -8.61 3.59
C LEU A 130 8.22 -7.86 2.68
N PRO A 131 7.34 -6.96 3.19
CA PRO A 131 6.41 -6.20 2.35
C PRO A 131 7.15 -5.35 1.32
N ILE A 132 8.25 -4.67 1.69
CA ILE A 132 9.03 -3.85 0.74
C ILE A 132 9.58 -4.71 -0.41
N SER A 133 10.08 -5.92 -0.11
CA SER A 133 10.63 -6.82 -1.12
C SER A 133 9.55 -7.32 -2.08
N VAL A 134 8.40 -7.75 -1.53
CA VAL A 134 7.25 -8.21 -2.32
C VAL A 134 6.71 -7.07 -3.19
N SER A 135 6.54 -5.88 -2.61
CA SER A 135 6.06 -4.69 -3.31
C SER A 135 7.00 -4.25 -4.43
N THR A 136 8.31 -4.36 -4.24
CA THR A 136 9.30 -4.10 -5.31
C THR A 136 9.12 -5.07 -6.48
N LEU A 137 8.90 -6.36 -6.21
CA LEU A 137 8.62 -7.35 -7.25
C LEU A 137 7.28 -7.09 -7.95
N MET A 138 6.25 -6.70 -7.20
CA MET A 138 4.94 -6.33 -7.76
C MET A 138 5.05 -5.13 -8.69
N VAL A 139 5.80 -4.09 -8.33
CA VAL A 139 6.06 -2.94 -9.20
C VAL A 139 6.74 -3.37 -10.50
N GLY A 140 7.82 -4.15 -10.40
CA GLY A 140 8.56 -4.64 -11.58
C GLY A 140 7.69 -5.49 -12.51
N PHE A 141 6.97 -6.47 -11.96
CA PHE A 141 6.09 -7.33 -12.74
C PHE A 141 4.87 -6.59 -13.30
N GLY A 142 4.31 -5.66 -12.53
CA GLY A 142 3.21 -4.80 -12.96
C GLY A 142 3.58 -3.93 -14.16
N LEU A 143 4.75 -3.28 -14.12
CA LEU A 143 5.30 -2.54 -15.26
C LEU A 143 5.50 -3.45 -16.47
N TRP A 144 6.05 -4.65 -16.28
CA TRP A 144 6.24 -5.60 -17.36
C TRP A 144 4.90 -6.00 -18.02
N LEU A 145 3.86 -6.29 -17.23
CA LEU A 145 2.53 -6.63 -17.75
C LEU A 145 1.87 -5.49 -18.53
N ILE A 146 2.10 -4.24 -18.13
CA ILE A 146 1.54 -3.07 -18.81
C ILE A 146 2.29 -2.78 -20.12
N LEU A 147 3.61 -2.95 -20.14
CA LEU A 147 4.49 -2.55 -21.24
C LEU A 147 4.74 -3.66 -22.27
N ARG A 148 4.46 -4.93 -21.94
CA ARG A 148 4.57 -6.03 -22.89
C ARG A 148 3.60 -5.86 -24.07
N LYS A 149 4.01 -6.41 -25.22
CA LYS A 149 3.24 -6.36 -26.47
C LYS A 149 1.92 -7.11 -26.34
#